data_AF-A0AAN1Y0E0-F1
#
_entry.id   AF-A0AAN1Y0E0-F1
#
_cell.length_a   1.000
_cell.length_b   1.000
_cell.length_c   1.000
_cell.angle_alpha   90.00
_cell.angle_beta   90.00
_cell.angle_gamma   90.00
#
_symmetry.space_group_name_H-M   'P 1'
#
loop_
_entity.id
_entity.type
_entity.pdbx_description
1 polymer ?
#
loop_
_entity_poly.entity_id
_entity_poly.type
_entity_poly.pdbx_seq_one_letter_code
_entity_poly.pdbx_strand_id
1 'polypeptide(L)'
;MRRRREAPGVRIRLAVAVPVLIVALALPPLSADVWAYAAYGALLGRGVDPWAHAFGPAAIAGFRDPVLDAALGAWNGSLPRDVYGPLFTLPAAALVATLRPWGPAAVVLAFRIVAAAGLIGCIALAAPRRPALSAALSLHPVVLWSAAEGHNDPFWLALVLAADCARTRRGALAALIAGTAVKAVAAIPLVLRIARDRDRRATWTALALAAVAYAPLGWSVIAHGLDRSIGAPRLSLVHGPALAAWSGSPIPFITAAAMAALGGVGVVRAWRSGDRLAGLALAGWIALPSPEPWYAIWLLPVVTAVRRSPAALGLAVATVTGLAGYAQDAVVGTALRDPTFLGGTMLAHYALPLLLAAISPAPSPQPLPAQPAPPTPPPLASPAPQPLPVATTTPTPAPAASLSPAPSATPVPTAAPTPPLFGYVVTPPPAAGTPRITEVALNDRTLHRGGMLLVRIVTSLDVTSLSARTMGREIGIPLQAPGVFAGQQQLPDAIPSFLLGRTYQIEFIANTADGHSTSFSLPLRLER
;
A
#
# COMPACT_ATOMS: atom_id res chain seq x y z
N MET A 1 -9.92 20.69 -43.26
CA MET A 1 -9.48 20.14 -41.95
C MET A 1 -8.00 19.77 -42.03
N ARG A 2 -7.12 20.27 -41.13
CA ARG A 2 -5.75 19.73 -41.05
C ARG A 2 -5.79 18.32 -40.46
N ARG A 3 -5.29 17.30 -41.18
CA ARG A 3 -5.06 15.96 -40.60
C ARG A 3 -4.13 16.16 -39.39
N ARG A 4 -4.61 15.87 -38.17
CA ARG A 4 -3.72 15.74 -37.01
C ARG A 4 -2.81 14.55 -37.31
N ARG A 5 -1.53 14.82 -37.63
CA ARG A 5 -0.51 13.77 -37.56
C ARG A 5 -0.59 13.16 -36.17
N GLU A 6 -0.68 11.84 -36.07
CA GLU A 6 -0.68 11.16 -34.79
C GLU A 6 0.56 11.58 -34.00
N ALA A 7 0.42 11.74 -32.68
CA ALA A 7 1.56 12.05 -31.83
C ALA A 7 2.60 10.93 -31.98
N PRO A 8 3.81 11.21 -32.50
CA PRO A 8 4.75 10.15 -32.85
C PRO A 8 5.07 9.30 -31.61
N GLY A 9 4.97 7.98 -31.79
CA GLY A 9 5.23 6.99 -30.74
C GLY A 9 4.01 6.55 -29.92
N VAL A 10 2.81 7.12 -30.05
CA VAL A 10 1.64 6.65 -29.25
C VAL A 10 1.31 5.17 -29.54
N ARG A 11 1.36 4.74 -30.80
CA ARG A 11 1.16 3.33 -31.19
C ARG A 11 2.19 2.40 -30.53
N ILE A 12 3.45 2.82 -30.46
CA ILE A 12 4.55 2.04 -29.85
C ILE A 12 4.33 1.92 -28.34
N ARG A 13 3.98 3.04 -27.66
CA ARG A 13 3.68 3.04 -26.22
C ARG A 13 2.53 2.11 -25.86
N LEU A 14 1.46 2.11 -26.67
CA LEU A 14 0.33 1.20 -26.48
C LEU A 14 0.72 -0.25 -26.80
N ALA A 15 1.52 -0.50 -27.84
CA ALA A 15 2.02 -1.83 -28.18
C ALA A 15 2.96 -2.42 -27.12
N VAL A 16 3.57 -1.61 -26.25
CA VAL A 16 4.31 -2.08 -25.07
C VAL A 16 3.38 -2.25 -23.86
N ALA A 17 2.55 -1.25 -23.55
CA ALA A 17 1.72 -1.27 -22.35
C ALA A 17 0.63 -2.35 -22.38
N VAL A 18 -0.03 -2.58 -23.53
CA VAL A 18 -1.15 -3.52 -23.64
C VAL A 18 -0.73 -4.98 -23.38
N PRO A 19 0.34 -5.53 -23.98
CA PRO A 19 0.81 -6.88 -23.64
C PRO A 19 1.20 -7.05 -22.17
N VAL A 20 1.87 -6.04 -21.58
CA VAL A 20 2.23 -6.10 -20.14
C VAL A 20 0.98 -6.11 -19.26
N LEU A 21 -0.03 -5.30 -19.57
CA LEU A 21 -1.31 -5.31 -18.87
C LEU A 21 -2.04 -6.65 -19.03
N ILE A 22 -2.05 -7.25 -20.22
CA ILE A 22 -2.67 -8.58 -20.45
C ILE A 22 -1.99 -9.66 -19.59
N VAL A 23 -0.66 -9.68 -19.54
CA VAL A 23 0.10 -10.63 -18.71
C VAL A 23 -0.17 -10.40 -17.21
N ALA A 24 -0.18 -9.14 -16.76
CA ALA A 24 -0.47 -8.82 -15.36
C ALA A 24 -1.93 -9.11 -14.96
N LEU A 25 -2.89 -8.95 -15.87
CA LEU A 25 -4.30 -9.31 -15.65
C LEU A 25 -4.51 -10.82 -15.46
N ALA A 26 -3.67 -11.66 -16.05
CA ALA A 26 -3.71 -13.12 -15.87
C ALA A 26 -3.22 -13.60 -14.49
N LEU A 27 -2.48 -12.76 -13.76
CA LEU A 27 -2.03 -13.04 -12.40
C LEU A 27 -3.11 -12.63 -11.37
N PRO A 28 -3.18 -13.26 -10.18
CA PRO A 28 -4.07 -12.79 -9.12
C PRO A 28 -3.66 -11.39 -8.62
N PRO A 29 -4.61 -10.53 -8.20
CA PRO A 29 -4.28 -9.23 -7.61
C PRO A 29 -3.64 -9.43 -6.23
N LEU A 30 -2.65 -8.61 -5.86
CA LEU A 30 -2.06 -8.63 -4.51
C LEU A 30 -2.83 -7.70 -3.57
N SER A 31 -3.24 -6.52 -4.06
CA SER A 31 -4.03 -5.57 -3.27
C SER A 31 -5.49 -6.02 -3.06
N ALA A 32 -5.98 -5.81 -1.84
CA ALA A 32 -7.38 -6.04 -1.47
C ALA A 32 -8.33 -4.92 -1.96
N ASP A 33 -7.85 -3.77 -2.44
CA ASP A 33 -8.67 -2.60 -2.78
C ASP A 33 -9.78 -2.90 -3.80
N VAL A 34 -9.48 -3.72 -4.82
CA VAL A 34 -10.44 -4.12 -5.84
C VAL A 34 -11.66 -4.88 -5.27
N TRP A 35 -11.47 -5.58 -4.15
CA TRP A 35 -12.56 -6.23 -3.42
C TRP A 35 -13.43 -5.25 -2.64
N ALA A 36 -12.84 -4.18 -2.08
CA ALA A 36 -13.61 -3.10 -1.48
C ALA A 36 -14.50 -2.42 -2.52
N TYR A 37 -14.01 -2.21 -3.74
CA TYR A 37 -14.78 -1.61 -4.83
C TYR A 37 -15.99 -2.48 -5.22
N ALA A 38 -15.79 -3.80 -5.27
CA ALA A 38 -16.86 -4.78 -5.47
C ALA A 38 -17.87 -4.78 -4.31
N ALA A 39 -17.40 -4.64 -3.07
CA ALA A 39 -18.27 -4.54 -1.90
C ALA A 39 -19.12 -3.27 -1.91
N TYR A 40 -18.55 -2.09 -2.20
CA TYR A 40 -19.30 -0.84 -2.27
C TYR A 40 -20.42 -0.91 -3.31
N GLY A 41 -20.13 -1.50 -4.48
CA GLY A 41 -21.15 -1.75 -5.51
C GLY A 41 -22.22 -2.77 -5.09
N ALA A 42 -21.84 -3.82 -4.34
CA ALA A 42 -22.76 -4.84 -3.84
C ALA A 42 -23.67 -4.33 -2.70
N LEU A 43 -23.18 -3.42 -1.85
CA LEU A 43 -23.92 -2.72 -0.80
C LEU A 43 -24.90 -1.71 -1.40
N LEU A 44 -24.40 -0.81 -2.26
CA LEU A 44 -25.23 0.22 -2.90
C LEU A 44 -26.32 -0.40 -3.80
N GLY A 45 -26.00 -1.50 -4.49
CA GLY A 45 -26.97 -2.29 -5.26
C GLY A 45 -28.06 -2.99 -4.43
N ARG A 46 -28.01 -2.92 -3.08
CA ARG A 46 -29.06 -3.34 -2.14
C ARG A 46 -29.73 -2.18 -1.40
N GLY A 47 -29.40 -0.94 -1.74
CA GLY A 47 -29.86 0.23 -1.00
C GLY A 47 -29.18 0.43 0.36
N VAL A 48 -28.05 -0.26 0.61
CA VAL A 48 -27.21 -0.03 1.79
C VAL A 48 -26.22 1.09 1.44
N ASP A 49 -26.12 2.09 2.31
CA ASP A 49 -25.16 3.19 2.17
C ASP A 49 -23.71 2.70 2.41
N PRO A 50 -22.85 2.60 1.38
CA PRO A 50 -21.47 2.15 1.55
C PRO A 50 -20.58 3.21 2.21
N TRP A 51 -21.04 4.46 2.31
CA TRP A 51 -20.36 5.54 3.01
C TRP A 51 -20.65 5.56 4.50
N ALA A 52 -21.62 4.81 5.03
CA ALA A 52 -22.01 4.95 6.44
C ALA A 52 -20.88 4.58 7.42
N HIS A 53 -20.35 3.36 7.35
CA HIS A 53 -19.35 2.84 8.28
C HIS A 53 -18.58 1.65 7.68
N ALA A 54 -17.57 1.14 8.39
CA ALA A 54 -16.94 -0.14 8.06
C ALA A 54 -17.88 -1.32 8.37
N PHE A 55 -17.98 -2.31 7.47
CA PHE A 55 -18.91 -3.43 7.59
C PHE A 55 -18.22 -4.73 8.04
N GLY A 56 -18.64 -5.25 9.20
CA GLY A 56 -18.20 -6.56 9.71
C GLY A 56 -19.12 -7.73 9.30
N PRO A 57 -18.82 -8.97 9.74
CA PRO A 57 -19.52 -10.18 9.29
C PRO A 57 -21.01 -10.15 9.61
N ALA A 58 -21.36 -9.76 10.84
CA ALA A 58 -22.75 -9.66 11.29
C ALA A 58 -23.58 -8.64 10.49
N ALA A 59 -22.96 -7.57 10.01
CA ALA A 59 -23.64 -6.53 9.22
C ALA A 59 -23.95 -6.99 7.79
N ILE A 60 -23.23 -7.98 7.25
CA ILE A 60 -23.47 -8.49 5.89
C ILE A 60 -24.13 -9.88 5.82
N ALA A 61 -24.14 -10.64 6.92
CA ALA A 61 -24.63 -12.03 6.95
C ALA A 61 -26.07 -12.21 6.41
N GLY A 62 -26.92 -11.21 6.58
CA GLY A 62 -28.29 -11.21 6.05
C GLY A 62 -28.40 -11.17 4.52
N PHE A 63 -27.37 -10.68 3.81
CA PHE A 63 -27.41 -10.47 2.36
C PHE A 63 -27.12 -11.72 1.52
N ARG A 64 -26.40 -12.69 2.10
CA ARG A 64 -25.95 -13.93 1.42
C ARG A 64 -25.37 -13.67 0.03
N ASP A 65 -24.47 -12.68 -0.09
CA ASP A 65 -23.84 -12.31 -1.36
C ASP A 65 -22.39 -12.84 -1.42
N PRO A 66 -22.07 -13.78 -2.34
CA PRO A 66 -20.71 -14.28 -2.47
C PRO A 66 -19.69 -13.17 -2.79
N VAL A 67 -20.10 -12.04 -3.37
CA VAL A 67 -19.23 -10.87 -3.60
C VAL A 67 -18.87 -10.18 -2.29
N LEU A 68 -19.84 -10.03 -1.37
CA LEU A 68 -19.59 -9.44 -0.05
C LEU A 68 -18.79 -10.41 0.83
N ASP A 69 -19.11 -11.70 0.81
CA ASP A 69 -18.41 -12.72 1.60
C ASP A 69 -16.93 -12.85 1.15
N ALA A 70 -16.68 -12.87 -0.17
CA ALA A 70 -15.32 -12.90 -0.71
C ALA A 70 -14.54 -11.61 -0.40
N ALA A 71 -15.19 -10.44 -0.50
CA ALA A 71 -14.56 -9.17 -0.18
C ALA A 71 -14.25 -9.04 1.33
N LEU A 72 -15.13 -9.53 2.19
CA LEU A 72 -14.93 -9.57 3.64
C LEU A 72 -13.75 -10.48 4.00
N GLY A 73 -13.62 -11.63 3.32
CA GLY A 73 -12.45 -12.51 3.44
C GLY A 73 -11.15 -11.82 3.01
N ALA A 74 -11.16 -11.13 1.87
CA ALA A 74 -10.00 -10.36 1.39
C ALA A 74 -9.60 -9.19 2.33
N TRP A 75 -10.56 -8.66 3.09
CA TRP A 75 -10.37 -7.58 4.07
C TRP A 75 -10.32 -8.08 5.54
N ASN A 76 -9.93 -9.35 5.77
CA ASN A 76 -9.70 -9.92 7.10
C ASN A 76 -10.88 -9.73 8.07
N GLY A 77 -12.13 -9.84 7.58
CA GLY A 77 -13.33 -9.72 8.39
C GLY A 77 -13.88 -8.31 8.60
N SER A 78 -13.31 -7.27 7.97
CA SER A 78 -13.80 -5.88 8.10
C SER A 78 -13.67 -5.09 6.80
N LEU A 79 -14.78 -4.95 6.08
CA LEU A 79 -14.85 -4.11 4.88
C LEU A 79 -14.69 -2.63 5.28
N PRO A 80 -13.82 -1.86 4.61
CA PRO A 80 -13.66 -0.44 4.88
C PRO A 80 -14.93 0.34 4.47
N ARG A 81 -15.07 1.56 5.02
CA ARG A 81 -16.04 2.55 4.52
C ARG A 81 -15.63 3.02 3.12
N ASP A 82 -16.60 3.30 2.24
CA ASP A 82 -16.32 3.91 0.95
C ASP A 82 -15.75 5.34 1.12
N VAL A 83 -14.60 5.60 0.50
CA VAL A 83 -13.90 6.91 0.50
C VAL A 83 -13.98 7.60 -0.87
N TYR A 84 -14.63 6.96 -1.84
CA TYR A 84 -14.81 7.46 -3.20
C TYR A 84 -16.14 8.22 -3.32
N GLY A 85 -16.23 9.08 -4.32
CA GLY A 85 -17.45 9.83 -4.65
C GLY A 85 -18.41 9.03 -5.53
N PRO A 86 -19.67 9.48 -5.65
CA PRO A 86 -20.75 8.72 -6.28
C PRO A 86 -20.51 8.39 -7.76
N LEU A 87 -19.68 9.15 -8.48
CA LEU A 87 -19.33 8.84 -9.88
C LEU A 87 -18.39 7.63 -10.02
N PHE A 88 -17.86 7.08 -8.92
CA PHE A 88 -17.24 5.75 -8.91
C PHE A 88 -18.23 4.67 -8.46
N THR A 89 -18.88 4.92 -7.33
CA THR A 89 -19.66 3.90 -6.63
C THR A 89 -20.92 3.50 -7.40
N LEU A 90 -21.52 4.42 -8.18
CA LEU A 90 -22.65 4.11 -9.06
C LEU A 90 -22.24 3.19 -10.24
N PRO A 91 -21.19 3.50 -11.04
CA PRO A 91 -20.63 2.54 -12.00
C PRO A 91 -20.19 1.22 -11.36
N ALA A 92 -19.61 1.24 -10.16
CA ALA A 92 -19.24 0.03 -9.43
C ALA A 92 -20.46 -0.84 -9.12
N ALA A 93 -21.56 -0.25 -8.65
CA ALA A 93 -22.83 -0.95 -8.42
C ALA A 93 -23.42 -1.55 -9.69
N ALA A 94 -23.40 -0.81 -10.81
CA ALA A 94 -23.85 -1.32 -12.11
C ALA A 94 -22.99 -2.50 -12.61
N LEU A 95 -21.66 -2.40 -12.46
CA LEU A 95 -20.72 -3.46 -12.85
C LEU A 95 -20.93 -4.72 -12.00
N VAL A 96 -21.05 -4.57 -10.68
CA VAL A 96 -21.34 -5.67 -9.75
C VAL A 96 -22.69 -6.30 -10.06
N ALA A 97 -23.75 -5.52 -10.26
CA ALA A 97 -25.08 -6.03 -10.59
C ALA A 97 -25.09 -6.85 -11.89
N THR A 98 -24.32 -6.42 -12.90
CA THR A 98 -24.20 -7.10 -14.19
C THR A 98 -23.42 -8.43 -14.09
N LEU A 99 -22.36 -8.47 -13.28
CA LEU A 99 -21.39 -9.56 -13.27
C LEU A 99 -21.53 -10.52 -12.07
N ARG A 100 -22.33 -10.17 -11.05
CA ARG A 100 -22.65 -11.04 -9.90
C ARG A 100 -23.06 -12.47 -10.31
N PRO A 101 -23.84 -12.73 -11.39
CA PRO A 101 -24.18 -14.09 -11.82
C PRO A 101 -22.97 -14.96 -12.24
N TRP A 102 -21.83 -14.34 -12.56
CA TRP A 102 -20.58 -15.03 -12.92
C TRP A 102 -19.59 -15.12 -11.73
N GLY A 103 -20.05 -14.74 -10.54
CA GLY A 103 -19.31 -14.87 -9.29
C GLY A 103 -18.26 -13.77 -9.03
N PRO A 104 -17.63 -13.79 -7.84
CA PRO A 104 -16.81 -12.67 -7.38
C PRO A 104 -15.53 -12.46 -8.21
N ALA A 105 -14.96 -13.54 -8.75
CA ALA A 105 -13.77 -13.47 -9.61
C ALA A 105 -14.04 -12.70 -10.92
N ALA A 106 -15.23 -12.84 -11.52
CA ALA A 106 -15.62 -12.12 -12.73
C ALA A 106 -15.81 -10.61 -12.45
N VAL A 107 -16.43 -10.28 -11.32
CA VAL A 107 -16.57 -8.90 -10.83
C VAL A 107 -15.20 -8.24 -10.67
N VAL A 108 -14.28 -8.89 -9.94
CA VAL A 108 -12.91 -8.39 -9.72
C VAL A 108 -12.15 -8.24 -11.04
N LEU A 109 -12.16 -9.26 -11.91
CA LEU A 109 -11.51 -9.19 -13.22
C LEU A 109 -12.01 -8.00 -14.06
N ALA A 110 -13.30 -7.68 -13.99
CA ALA A 110 -13.84 -6.54 -14.73
C ALA A 110 -13.39 -5.19 -14.17
N PHE A 111 -13.29 -5.00 -12.85
CA PHE A 111 -12.67 -3.79 -12.28
C PHE A 111 -11.21 -3.65 -12.74
N ARG A 112 -10.47 -4.76 -12.79
CA ARG A 112 -9.09 -4.81 -13.29
C ARG A 112 -8.99 -4.42 -14.77
N ILE A 113 -9.89 -4.92 -15.61
CA ILE A 113 -10.00 -4.53 -17.03
C ILE A 113 -10.34 -3.03 -17.16
N VAL A 114 -11.27 -2.50 -16.35
CA VAL A 114 -11.65 -1.08 -16.37
C VAL A 114 -10.47 -0.17 -15.97
N ALA A 115 -9.70 -0.53 -14.94
CA ALA A 115 -8.50 0.20 -14.53
C ALA A 115 -7.39 0.17 -15.61
N ALA A 116 -7.13 -0.99 -16.20
CA ALA A 116 -6.20 -1.15 -17.32
C ALA A 116 -6.63 -0.32 -18.55
N ALA A 117 -7.92 -0.31 -18.90
CA ALA A 117 -8.48 0.53 -19.95
C ALA A 117 -8.36 2.02 -19.61
N GLY A 118 -8.53 2.41 -18.34
CA GLY A 118 -8.26 3.76 -17.84
C GLY A 118 -6.81 4.19 -18.05
N LEU A 119 -5.83 3.31 -17.81
CA LEU A 119 -4.42 3.59 -18.06
C LEU A 119 -4.10 3.74 -19.56
N ILE A 120 -4.67 2.88 -20.41
CA ILE A 120 -4.60 3.01 -21.88
C ILE A 120 -5.16 4.37 -22.32
N GLY A 121 -6.30 4.78 -21.75
CA GLY A 121 -6.88 6.10 -21.92
C GLY A 121 -5.93 7.23 -21.52
N CYS A 122 -5.28 7.12 -20.36
CA CYS A 122 -4.26 8.08 -19.92
C CYS A 122 -3.08 8.20 -20.89
N ILE A 123 -2.52 7.07 -21.35
CA ILE A 123 -1.39 7.03 -22.29
C ILE A 123 -1.76 7.76 -23.60
N ALA A 124 -2.97 7.51 -24.11
CA ALA A 124 -3.50 8.12 -25.33
C ALA A 124 -3.82 9.63 -25.16
N LEU A 125 -4.45 10.03 -24.05
CA LEU A 125 -4.79 11.42 -23.75
C LEU A 125 -3.55 12.28 -23.46
N ALA A 126 -2.55 11.72 -22.78
CA ALA A 126 -1.30 12.41 -22.53
C ALA A 126 -0.46 12.60 -23.81
N ALA A 127 -0.47 11.66 -24.75
CA ALA A 127 0.46 11.64 -25.89
C ALA A 127 0.56 12.95 -26.70
N PRO A 128 -0.52 13.69 -27.02
CA PRO A 128 -0.45 14.88 -27.86
C PRO A 128 0.03 16.16 -27.15
N ARG A 129 0.00 16.20 -25.81
CA ARG A 129 0.32 17.41 -25.02
C ARG A 129 1.41 17.21 -23.97
N ARG A 130 1.56 15.98 -23.47
CA ARG A 130 2.51 15.55 -22.43
C ARG A 130 3.18 14.25 -22.87
N PRO A 131 3.99 14.24 -23.95
CA PRO A 131 4.59 13.00 -24.48
C PRO A 131 5.51 12.29 -23.48
N ALA A 132 6.18 13.03 -22.59
CA ALA A 132 6.97 12.47 -21.49
C ALA A 132 6.11 11.69 -20.47
N LEU A 133 4.96 12.26 -20.06
CA LEU A 133 4.00 11.58 -19.19
C LEU A 133 3.42 10.34 -19.87
N SER A 134 3.03 10.46 -21.14
CA SER A 134 2.55 9.32 -21.95
C SER A 134 3.57 8.18 -21.99
N ALA A 135 4.86 8.50 -22.18
CA ALA A 135 5.94 7.51 -22.15
C ALA A 135 6.11 6.89 -20.75
N ALA A 136 6.14 7.71 -19.69
CA ALA A 136 6.27 7.23 -18.32
C ALA A 136 5.12 6.28 -17.93
N LEU A 137 3.86 6.66 -18.19
CA LEU A 137 2.68 5.82 -17.94
C LEU A 137 2.72 4.47 -18.70
N SER A 138 3.31 4.43 -19.90
CA SER A 138 3.41 3.22 -20.71
C SER A 138 4.59 2.30 -20.36
N LEU A 139 5.56 2.77 -19.58
CA LEU A 139 6.82 2.06 -19.30
C LEU A 139 7.11 1.87 -17.81
N HIS A 140 6.40 2.57 -16.91
CA HIS A 140 6.65 2.52 -15.48
C HIS A 140 6.01 1.26 -14.87
N PRO A 141 6.80 0.29 -14.37
CA PRO A 141 6.28 -1.04 -14.01
C PRO A 141 5.22 -0.99 -12.92
N VAL A 142 5.40 -0.15 -11.89
CA VAL A 142 4.43 0.03 -10.79
C VAL A 142 3.09 0.54 -11.29
N VAL A 143 3.07 1.43 -12.30
CA VAL A 143 1.83 2.00 -12.82
C VAL A 143 1.06 0.98 -13.66
N LEU A 144 1.77 0.20 -14.47
CA LEU A 144 1.20 -0.92 -15.21
C LEU A 144 0.65 -1.99 -14.26
N TRP A 145 1.41 -2.33 -13.21
CA TRP A 145 0.98 -3.28 -12.18
C TRP A 145 -0.26 -2.80 -11.42
N SER A 146 -0.24 -1.60 -10.84
CA SER A 146 -1.38 -1.07 -10.09
C SER A 146 -2.64 -0.94 -10.94
N ALA A 147 -2.53 -0.56 -12.22
CA ALA A 147 -3.67 -0.58 -13.13
C ALA A 147 -4.19 -2.01 -13.38
N ALA A 148 -3.30 -3.00 -13.52
CA ALA A 148 -3.67 -4.41 -13.67
C ALA A 148 -4.21 -5.05 -12.38
N GLU A 149 -3.94 -4.49 -11.19
CA GLU A 149 -4.59 -4.90 -9.93
C GLU A 149 -6.03 -4.38 -9.78
N GLY A 150 -6.44 -3.41 -10.60
CA GLY A 150 -7.77 -2.81 -10.51
C GLY A 150 -7.86 -1.51 -9.74
N HIS A 151 -6.73 -0.94 -9.30
CA HIS A 151 -6.71 0.39 -8.67
C HIS A 151 -7.36 1.41 -9.57
N ASN A 152 -8.26 2.22 -9.01
CA ASN A 152 -9.15 3.06 -9.81
C ASN A 152 -8.50 4.36 -10.32
N ASP A 153 -7.33 4.71 -9.78
CA ASP A 153 -6.50 5.88 -10.09
C ASP A 153 -6.25 6.19 -11.58
N PRO A 154 -6.02 5.22 -12.49
CA PRO A 154 -5.85 5.51 -13.91
C PRO A 154 -7.11 6.10 -14.56
N PHE A 155 -8.31 5.70 -14.12
CA PHE A 155 -9.54 6.24 -14.68
C PHE A 155 -9.74 7.72 -14.26
N TRP A 156 -9.27 8.11 -13.08
CA TRP A 156 -9.34 9.50 -12.59
C TRP A 156 -8.28 10.38 -13.25
N LEU A 157 -7.06 9.87 -13.41
CA LEU A 157 -6.05 10.55 -14.20
C LEU A 157 -6.52 10.75 -15.65
N ALA A 158 -7.31 9.81 -16.21
CA ALA A 158 -7.88 9.97 -17.55
C ALA A 158 -8.87 11.14 -17.61
N LEU A 159 -9.69 11.37 -16.58
CA LEU A 159 -10.57 12.55 -16.49
C LEU A 159 -9.75 13.86 -16.36
N VAL A 160 -8.68 13.87 -15.56
CA VAL A 160 -7.78 15.04 -15.45
C VAL A 160 -7.07 15.33 -16.79
N LEU A 161 -6.62 14.30 -17.50
CA LEU A 161 -6.00 14.43 -18.83
C LEU A 161 -7.03 14.78 -19.93
N ALA A 162 -8.29 14.37 -19.78
CA ALA A 162 -9.40 14.80 -20.62
C ALA A 162 -9.68 16.29 -20.43
N ALA A 163 -9.57 16.81 -19.19
CA ALA A 163 -9.68 18.24 -18.91
C ALA A 163 -8.59 19.06 -19.60
N ASP A 164 -7.32 18.61 -19.52
CA ASP A 164 -6.20 19.14 -20.30
C ASP A 164 -6.46 19.06 -21.81
N CYS A 165 -7.23 18.06 -22.25
CA CYS A 165 -7.53 17.85 -23.65
C CYS A 165 -8.69 18.67 -24.20
N ALA A 166 -9.62 19.11 -23.35
CA ALA A 166 -10.85 19.81 -23.72
C ALA A 166 -10.57 21.09 -24.53
N ARG A 167 -11.42 21.34 -25.54
CA ARG A 167 -11.35 22.56 -26.36
C ARG A 167 -12.04 23.75 -25.71
N THR A 168 -12.98 23.50 -24.80
CA THR A 168 -13.79 24.53 -24.14
C THR A 168 -13.51 24.55 -22.64
N ARG A 169 -13.58 25.74 -22.04
CA ARG A 169 -13.39 25.94 -20.60
C ARG A 169 -14.43 25.17 -19.76
N ARG A 170 -15.68 25.10 -20.24
CA ARG A 170 -16.75 24.29 -19.62
C ARG A 170 -16.42 22.79 -19.65
N GLY A 171 -15.90 22.26 -20.76
CA GLY A 171 -15.48 20.86 -20.85
C GLY A 171 -14.33 20.51 -19.91
N ALA A 172 -13.35 21.42 -19.76
CA ALA A 172 -12.25 21.23 -18.81
C ALA A 172 -12.75 21.21 -17.35
N LEU A 173 -13.63 22.15 -16.96
CA LEU A 173 -14.21 22.17 -15.62
C LEU A 173 -15.09 20.95 -15.37
N ALA A 174 -15.95 20.55 -16.32
CA ALA A 174 -16.79 19.36 -16.18
C ALA A 174 -15.97 18.09 -15.95
N ALA A 175 -14.86 17.90 -16.68
CA ALA A 175 -13.97 16.75 -16.48
C ALA A 175 -13.21 16.78 -15.13
N LEU A 176 -12.82 17.96 -14.63
CA LEU A 176 -12.21 18.10 -13.30
C LEU A 176 -13.23 17.90 -12.16
N ILE A 177 -14.46 18.40 -12.31
CA ILE A 177 -15.58 18.14 -11.39
C ILE A 177 -15.90 16.65 -11.39
N ALA A 178 -15.96 15.99 -12.55
CA ALA A 178 -16.18 14.55 -12.63
C ALA A 178 -15.06 13.77 -11.93
N GLY A 179 -13.79 14.10 -12.17
CA GLY A 179 -12.66 13.49 -11.45
C GLY A 179 -12.72 13.73 -9.94
N THR A 180 -13.16 14.92 -9.52
CA THR A 180 -13.33 15.28 -8.10
C THR A 180 -14.46 14.49 -7.47
N ALA A 181 -15.64 14.41 -8.11
CA ALA A 181 -16.80 13.62 -7.70
C ALA A 181 -16.57 12.09 -7.71
N VAL A 182 -15.31 11.68 -7.84
CA VAL A 182 -14.82 10.33 -7.67
C VAL A 182 -13.72 10.25 -6.60
N LYS A 183 -12.59 10.94 -6.74
CA LYS A 183 -11.46 10.78 -5.80
C LYS A 183 -10.99 12.16 -5.36
N ALA A 184 -10.97 12.40 -4.04
CA ALA A 184 -10.86 13.74 -3.48
C ALA A 184 -9.54 14.44 -3.86
N VAL A 185 -8.49 13.66 -4.13
CA VAL A 185 -7.20 14.14 -4.64
C VAL A 185 -7.32 14.92 -5.97
N ALA A 186 -8.32 14.61 -6.80
CA ALA A 186 -8.60 15.34 -8.04
C ALA A 186 -9.21 16.73 -7.80
N ALA A 187 -9.59 17.08 -6.56
CA ALA A 187 -9.91 18.45 -6.19
C ALA A 187 -8.70 19.39 -6.32
N ILE A 188 -7.46 18.88 -6.22
CA ILE A 188 -6.23 19.71 -6.34
C ILE A 188 -6.16 20.39 -7.72
N PRO A 189 -6.18 19.67 -8.88
CA PRO A 189 -6.20 20.33 -10.19
C PRO A 189 -7.47 21.16 -10.43
N LEU A 190 -8.62 20.81 -9.83
CA LEU A 190 -9.84 21.64 -9.88
C LEU A 190 -9.64 23.00 -9.18
N VAL A 191 -9.15 23.01 -7.94
CA VAL A 191 -8.85 24.22 -7.16
C VAL A 191 -7.76 25.06 -7.84
N LEU A 192 -6.69 24.43 -8.34
CA LEU A 192 -5.65 25.14 -9.10
C LEU A 192 -6.18 25.74 -10.41
N ARG A 193 -7.16 25.11 -11.06
CA ARG A 193 -7.83 25.67 -12.25
C ARG A 193 -8.70 26.86 -11.87
N ILE A 194 -9.51 26.71 -10.83
CA ILE A 194 -10.40 27.73 -10.25
C ILE A 194 -9.62 28.97 -9.79
N ALA A 195 -8.52 28.79 -9.06
CA ALA A 195 -7.71 29.90 -8.52
C ALA A 195 -7.00 30.72 -9.60
N ARG A 196 -6.83 30.16 -10.80
CA ARG A 196 -6.32 30.86 -12.00
C ARG A 196 -7.44 31.48 -12.84
N ASP A 197 -8.70 31.22 -12.49
CA ASP A 197 -9.86 31.65 -13.26
C ASP A 197 -10.40 32.98 -12.73
N ARG A 198 -10.86 33.84 -13.63
CA ARG A 198 -11.42 35.15 -13.29
C ARG A 198 -12.95 35.15 -13.23
N ASP A 199 -13.60 34.16 -13.83
CA ASP A 199 -15.05 34.06 -13.84
C ASP A 199 -15.55 33.30 -12.59
N ARG A 200 -15.97 34.09 -11.61
CA ARG A 200 -16.50 33.64 -10.31
C ARG A 200 -17.72 32.73 -10.43
N ARG A 201 -18.56 32.86 -11.48
CA ARG A 201 -19.78 32.04 -11.60
C ARG A 201 -19.43 30.57 -11.82
N ALA A 202 -18.57 30.30 -12.80
CA ALA A 202 -18.11 28.94 -13.07
C ALA A 202 -17.36 28.32 -11.86
N THR A 203 -16.60 29.13 -11.13
CA THR A 203 -15.97 28.75 -9.85
C THR A 203 -17.01 28.31 -8.81
N TRP A 204 -18.02 29.14 -8.55
CA TRP A 204 -19.07 28.79 -7.57
C TRP A 204 -19.87 27.56 -7.99
N THR A 205 -20.21 27.41 -9.28
CA THR A 205 -20.86 26.18 -9.79
C THR A 205 -19.98 24.95 -9.59
N ALA A 206 -18.67 25.04 -9.86
CA ALA A 206 -17.75 23.92 -9.67
C ALA A 206 -17.59 23.53 -8.19
N LEU A 207 -17.50 24.52 -7.29
CA LEU A 207 -17.44 24.29 -5.84
C LEU A 207 -18.75 23.68 -5.32
N ALA A 208 -19.90 24.18 -5.75
CA ALA A 208 -21.20 23.63 -5.37
C ALA A 208 -21.38 22.18 -5.84
N LEU A 209 -20.99 21.86 -7.08
CA LEU A 209 -21.05 20.49 -7.60
C LEU A 209 -20.08 19.54 -6.88
N ALA A 210 -18.87 20.00 -6.55
CA ALA A 210 -17.94 19.23 -5.74
C ALA A 210 -18.45 18.99 -4.31
N ALA A 211 -19.07 20.00 -3.69
CA ALA A 211 -19.68 19.88 -2.37
C ALA A 211 -20.87 18.90 -2.37
N VAL A 212 -21.75 18.96 -3.38
CA VAL A 212 -22.87 18.01 -3.54
C VAL A 212 -22.35 16.58 -3.75
N ALA A 213 -21.31 16.39 -4.58
CA ALA A 213 -20.72 15.08 -4.80
C ALA A 213 -20.07 14.47 -3.54
N TYR A 214 -19.56 15.32 -2.64
CA TYR A 214 -18.98 14.89 -1.36
C TYR A 214 -19.93 14.97 -0.15
N ALA A 215 -21.16 15.41 -0.33
CA ALA A 215 -22.14 15.52 0.75
C ALA A 215 -22.37 14.18 1.50
N PRO A 216 -22.47 13.00 0.84
CA PRO A 216 -22.62 11.72 1.55
C PRO A 216 -21.41 11.38 2.45
N LEU A 217 -20.18 11.51 1.92
CA LEU A 217 -18.96 11.26 2.68
C LEU A 217 -18.78 12.27 3.82
N GLY A 218 -19.07 13.55 3.56
CA GLY A 218 -19.02 14.60 4.57
C GLY A 218 -20.05 14.38 5.68
N TRP A 219 -21.27 13.99 5.33
CA TRP A 219 -22.31 13.61 6.28
C TRP A 219 -21.89 12.40 7.12
N SER A 220 -21.36 11.35 6.50
CA SER A 220 -20.82 10.18 7.20
C SER A 220 -19.71 10.55 8.20
N VAL A 221 -18.75 11.38 7.80
CA VAL A 221 -17.68 11.84 8.71
C VAL A 221 -18.24 12.67 9.88
N ILE A 222 -19.34 13.40 9.69
CA ILE A 222 -20.03 14.14 10.76
C ILE A 222 -20.82 13.19 11.67
N ALA A 223 -21.57 12.23 11.11
CA ALA A 223 -22.49 11.35 11.83
C ALA A 223 -21.78 10.18 12.54
N HIS A 224 -20.67 9.69 11.98
CA HIS A 224 -19.96 8.49 12.44
C HIS A 224 -18.48 8.74 12.76
N GLY A 225 -17.97 9.93 12.44
CA GLY A 225 -16.57 10.30 12.66
C GLY A 225 -15.60 9.84 11.57
N LEU A 226 -14.31 10.02 11.86
CA LEU A 226 -13.23 9.35 11.10
C LEU A 226 -13.14 7.89 11.56
N ASP A 227 -12.94 6.96 10.61
CA ASP A 227 -12.89 5.53 10.94
C ASP A 227 -11.73 5.26 11.90
N ARG A 228 -12.07 4.68 13.05
CA ARG A 228 -11.08 4.02 13.90
C ARG A 228 -10.92 2.59 13.41
N SER A 229 -10.17 2.41 12.32
CA SER A 229 -9.88 1.07 11.80
C SER A 229 -9.24 0.21 12.89
N ILE A 230 -9.85 -0.92 13.23
CA ILE A 230 -9.37 -1.86 14.27
C ILE A 230 -8.12 -2.65 13.80
N GLY A 231 -7.71 -2.45 12.54
CA GLY A 231 -6.54 -3.09 11.93
C GLY A 231 -5.18 -2.50 12.34
N ALA A 232 -4.12 -3.08 11.78
CA ALA A 232 -2.76 -2.56 11.90
C ALA A 232 -2.67 -1.12 11.35
N PRO A 233 -1.90 -0.21 12.00
CA PRO A 233 -1.58 1.07 11.40
C PRO A 233 -0.85 0.88 10.06
N ARG A 234 -1.23 1.67 9.06
CA ARG A 234 -0.59 1.63 7.72
C ARG A 234 0.84 2.17 7.78
N LEU A 235 1.75 1.63 6.97
CA LEU A 235 3.11 2.15 6.86
C LEU A 235 3.12 3.58 6.31
N SER A 236 3.29 4.55 7.21
CA SER A 236 3.62 5.93 6.83
C SER A 236 4.39 6.66 7.91
N LEU A 237 4.98 7.79 7.53
CA LEU A 237 5.63 8.72 8.47
C LEU A 237 4.62 9.28 9.48
N VAL A 238 3.38 9.53 9.04
CA VAL A 238 2.30 10.06 9.89
C VAL A 238 1.85 9.05 10.93
N HIS A 239 1.86 7.76 10.59
CA HIS A 239 1.52 6.67 11.52
C HIS A 239 2.70 6.16 12.36
N GLY A 240 3.91 6.75 12.25
CA GLY A 240 5.08 6.35 13.05
C GLY A 240 4.81 6.13 14.55
N PRO A 241 4.09 7.04 15.26
CA PRO A 241 3.72 6.83 16.66
C PRO A 241 2.77 5.64 16.87
N ALA A 242 1.78 5.46 15.99
CA ALA A 242 0.81 4.37 16.07
C ALA A 242 1.47 3.01 15.79
N LEU A 243 2.36 2.95 14.79
CA LEU A 243 3.18 1.77 14.48
C LEU A 243 4.09 1.40 15.66
N ALA A 244 4.69 2.38 16.33
CA ALA A 244 5.53 2.15 17.50
C ALA A 244 4.74 1.59 18.69
N ALA A 245 3.56 2.17 18.97
CA ALA A 245 2.66 1.65 20.01
C ALA A 245 2.16 0.23 19.67
N TRP A 246 1.81 -0.03 18.42
CA TRP A 246 1.26 -1.31 17.96
C TRP A 246 2.31 -2.44 17.86
N SER A 247 3.58 -2.11 17.58
CA SER A 247 4.70 -3.06 17.58
C SER A 247 5.39 -3.19 18.95
N GLY A 248 5.01 -2.39 19.94
CA GLY A 248 5.66 -2.37 21.26
C GLY A 248 7.13 -1.92 21.22
N SER A 249 7.52 -1.10 20.23
CA SER A 249 8.91 -0.73 19.96
C SER A 249 9.03 0.72 19.48
N PRO A 250 10.03 1.49 19.93
CA PRO A 250 10.22 2.86 19.46
C PRO A 250 10.76 2.96 18.01
N ILE A 251 11.22 1.84 17.41
CA ILE A 251 11.91 1.84 16.11
C ILE A 251 11.07 2.50 14.99
N PRO A 252 9.78 2.13 14.76
CA PRO A 252 8.99 2.76 13.69
C PRO A 252 8.82 4.27 13.88
N PHE A 253 8.69 4.75 15.12
CA PHE A 253 8.59 6.18 15.41
C PHE A 253 9.91 6.92 15.14
N ILE A 254 11.04 6.36 15.57
CA ILE A 254 12.38 6.95 15.30
C ILE A 254 12.64 7.00 13.79
N THR A 255 12.37 5.90 13.07
CA THR A 255 12.49 5.86 11.61
C THR A 255 11.56 6.87 10.94
N ALA A 256 10.30 6.95 11.36
CA ALA A 256 9.34 7.94 10.86
C ALA A 256 9.83 9.37 11.05
N ALA A 257 10.27 9.73 12.25
CA ALA A 257 10.75 11.06 12.59
C ALA A 257 12.02 11.44 11.80
N ALA A 258 12.98 10.52 11.69
CA ALA A 258 14.20 10.74 10.91
C ALA A 258 13.91 10.96 9.42
N MET A 259 13.01 10.15 8.84
CA MET A 259 12.59 10.30 7.45
C MET A 259 11.77 11.59 7.24
N ALA A 260 10.85 11.93 8.14
CA ALA A 260 10.08 13.17 8.08
C ALA A 260 10.99 14.42 8.14
N ALA A 261 12.02 14.41 9.00
CA ALA A 261 13.00 15.49 9.07
C ALA A 261 13.81 15.62 7.77
N LEU A 262 14.31 14.50 7.24
CA LEU A 262 15.04 14.47 5.96
C LEU A 262 14.17 14.96 4.79
N GLY A 263 12.91 14.54 4.77
CA GLY A 263 11.93 15.00 3.79
C GLY A 263 11.62 16.49 3.92
N GLY A 264 11.52 17.01 5.14
CA GLY A 264 11.41 18.45 5.42
C GLY A 264 12.58 19.25 4.83
N VAL A 265 13.82 18.75 4.94
CA VAL A 265 14.99 19.36 4.29
C VAL A 265 14.85 19.36 2.76
N GLY A 266 14.43 18.23 2.16
CA GLY A 266 14.18 18.15 0.71
C GLY A 266 13.08 19.11 0.23
N VAL A 267 12.00 19.25 0.99
CA VAL A 267 10.88 20.18 0.72
C VAL A 267 11.34 21.65 0.80
N VAL A 268 12.06 22.03 1.86
CA VAL A 268 12.63 23.39 2.01
C VAL A 268 13.62 23.71 0.90
N ARG A 269 14.46 22.74 0.49
CA ARG A 269 15.40 22.86 -0.64
C ARG A 269 14.67 23.05 -1.96
N ALA A 270 13.58 22.32 -2.20
CA ALA A 270 12.74 22.47 -3.39
C ALA A 270 12.12 23.89 -3.45
N TRP A 271 11.60 24.41 -2.33
CA TRP A 271 11.09 25.79 -2.28
C TRP A 271 12.18 26.84 -2.49
N ARG A 272 13.35 26.70 -1.86
CA ARG A 272 14.49 27.63 -2.04
C ARG A 272 15.05 27.65 -3.46
N SER A 273 15.03 26.51 -4.16
CA SER A 273 15.43 26.40 -5.57
C SER A 273 14.34 26.80 -6.57
N GLY A 274 13.16 27.21 -6.09
CA GLY A 274 12.03 27.63 -6.92
C GLY A 274 11.16 26.49 -7.48
N ASP A 275 11.52 25.23 -7.25
CA ASP A 275 10.72 24.06 -7.65
C ASP A 275 9.58 23.79 -6.64
N ARG A 276 8.66 24.76 -6.57
CA ARG A 276 7.53 24.73 -5.62
C ARG A 276 6.58 23.56 -5.88
N LEU A 277 6.51 23.04 -7.11
CA LEU A 277 5.61 21.94 -7.46
C LEU A 277 6.19 20.60 -7.00
N ALA A 278 7.48 20.32 -7.21
CA ALA A 278 8.12 19.15 -6.63
C ALA A 278 8.12 19.22 -5.10
N GLY A 279 8.38 20.40 -4.51
CA GLY A 279 8.31 20.61 -3.06
C GLY A 279 6.93 20.31 -2.47
N LEU A 280 5.85 20.78 -3.10
CA LEU A 280 4.47 20.49 -2.68
C LEU A 280 4.14 18.99 -2.81
N ALA A 281 4.51 18.35 -3.92
CA ALA A 281 4.23 16.93 -4.13
C ALA A 281 5.02 16.04 -3.16
N LEU A 282 6.27 16.41 -2.85
CA LEU A 282 7.09 15.73 -1.84
C LEU A 282 6.51 15.89 -0.43
N ALA A 283 6.08 17.10 -0.06
CA ALA A 283 5.40 17.35 1.21
C ALA A 283 4.08 16.56 1.31
N GLY A 284 3.31 16.51 0.22
CA GLY A 284 2.09 15.70 0.13
C GLY A 284 2.35 14.22 0.33
N TRP A 285 3.36 13.66 -0.35
CA TRP A 285 3.74 12.24 -0.22
C TRP A 285 4.23 11.88 1.19
N ILE A 286 5.02 12.75 1.83
CA ILE A 286 5.45 12.63 3.24
C ILE A 286 4.24 12.61 4.19
N ALA A 287 3.20 13.40 3.89
CA ALA A 287 1.98 13.53 4.67
C ALA A 287 0.88 12.51 4.32
N LEU A 288 1.10 11.59 3.36
CA LEU A 288 0.12 10.55 3.07
C LEU A 288 0.07 9.51 4.20
N PRO A 289 -1.13 9.20 4.75
CA PRO A 289 -1.27 8.20 5.81
C PRO A 289 -0.97 6.76 5.34
N SER A 290 -1.00 6.51 4.03
CA SER A 290 -0.38 5.34 3.41
C SER A 290 0.07 5.72 1.99
N PRO A 291 1.37 5.86 1.69
CA PRO A 291 1.87 6.16 0.34
C PRO A 291 2.01 4.87 -0.47
N GLU A 292 0.88 4.24 -0.72
CA GLU A 292 0.76 2.99 -1.48
C GLU A 292 1.33 3.07 -2.92
N PRO A 293 1.74 1.93 -3.52
CA PRO A 293 2.36 1.85 -4.84
C PRO A 293 1.61 2.61 -5.95
N TRP A 294 0.27 2.58 -5.93
CA TRP A 294 -0.57 3.21 -6.96
C TRP A 294 -0.49 4.74 -6.96
N TYR A 295 -0.04 5.40 -5.89
CA TYR A 295 0.19 6.85 -5.90
C TYR A 295 1.32 7.28 -6.85
N ALA A 296 2.13 6.34 -7.37
CA ALA A 296 3.00 6.57 -8.52
C ALA A 296 2.25 7.24 -9.70
N ILE A 297 0.98 6.88 -9.93
CA ILE A 297 0.12 7.44 -10.98
C ILE A 297 -0.09 8.95 -10.79
N TRP A 298 -0.18 9.43 -9.55
CA TRP A 298 -0.36 10.85 -9.22
C TRP A 298 0.95 11.64 -9.17
N LEU A 299 2.07 10.96 -8.85
CA LEU A 299 3.39 11.58 -8.82
C LEU A 299 4.00 11.75 -10.23
N LEU A 300 3.78 10.82 -11.16
CA LEU A 300 4.33 10.93 -12.53
C LEU A 300 3.96 12.23 -13.29
N PRO A 301 2.72 12.75 -13.22
CA PRO A 301 2.36 14.06 -13.79
C PRO A 301 3.15 15.23 -13.22
N VAL A 302 3.62 15.15 -11.97
CA VAL A 302 4.53 16.14 -11.37
C VAL A 302 5.95 15.90 -11.87
N VAL A 303 6.50 14.69 -11.68
CA VAL A 303 7.86 14.28 -12.08
C VAL A 303 8.17 14.63 -13.54
N THR A 304 7.20 14.45 -14.45
CA THR A 304 7.36 14.74 -15.88
C THR A 304 7.08 16.20 -16.28
N ALA A 305 6.57 17.03 -15.37
CA ALA A 305 6.32 18.46 -15.59
C ALA A 305 7.37 19.38 -14.96
N VAL A 306 8.02 18.95 -13.88
CA VAL A 306 9.11 19.68 -13.23
C VAL A 306 10.44 19.48 -13.95
N ARG A 307 11.40 20.39 -13.72
CA ARG A 307 12.76 20.25 -14.26
C ARG A 307 13.53 19.18 -13.48
N ARG A 308 14.72 18.79 -13.96
CA ARG A 308 15.64 17.87 -13.28
C ARG A 308 16.15 18.47 -11.96
N SER A 309 15.33 18.45 -10.92
CA SER A 309 15.66 18.88 -9.56
C SER A 309 15.88 17.68 -8.64
N PRO A 310 16.57 17.85 -7.50
CA PRO A 310 16.70 16.83 -6.46
C PRO A 310 15.34 16.26 -6.01
N ALA A 311 14.34 17.13 -5.79
CA ALA A 311 13.00 16.71 -5.37
C ALA A 311 12.25 15.97 -6.48
N ALA A 312 12.41 16.37 -7.75
CA ALA A 312 11.86 15.63 -8.89
C ALA A 312 12.44 14.21 -8.98
N LEU A 313 13.75 14.07 -8.77
CA LEU A 313 14.45 12.78 -8.75
C LEU A 313 14.00 11.92 -7.56
N GLY A 314 13.89 12.50 -6.36
CA GLY A 314 13.35 11.83 -5.18
C GLY A 314 11.95 11.29 -5.42
N LEU A 315 11.05 12.10 -5.99
CA LEU A 315 9.70 11.67 -6.38
C LEU A 315 9.70 10.59 -7.48
N ALA A 316 10.62 10.65 -8.43
CA ALA A 316 10.77 9.63 -9.48
C ALA A 316 11.29 8.28 -8.94
N VAL A 317 12.00 8.30 -7.81
CA VAL A 317 12.38 7.07 -7.10
C VAL A 317 11.24 6.62 -6.17
N ALA A 318 10.51 7.54 -5.55
CA ALA A 318 9.32 7.23 -4.74
C ALA A 318 8.25 6.49 -5.53
N THR A 319 8.07 6.79 -6.83
CA THR A 319 7.15 6.03 -7.68
C THR A 319 7.53 4.56 -7.84
N VAL A 320 8.80 4.19 -7.63
CA VAL A 320 9.32 2.82 -7.70
C VAL A 320 9.41 2.18 -6.31
N THR A 321 9.99 2.86 -5.32
CA THR A 321 10.08 2.35 -3.93
C THR A 321 8.71 2.25 -3.26
N GLY A 322 7.68 2.88 -3.83
CA GLY A 322 6.27 2.62 -3.56
C GLY A 322 5.92 1.14 -3.45
N LEU A 323 6.53 0.27 -4.29
CA LEU A 323 6.35 -1.19 -4.26
C LEU A 323 6.63 -1.83 -2.88
N ALA A 324 7.47 -1.23 -2.03
CA ALA A 324 7.70 -1.72 -0.68
C ALA A 324 6.44 -1.69 0.19
N GLY A 325 5.41 -0.89 -0.15
CA GLY A 325 4.11 -0.91 0.52
C GLY A 325 3.41 -2.28 0.43
N TYR A 326 3.51 -2.96 -0.73
CA TYR A 326 2.99 -4.32 -0.92
C TYR A 326 3.64 -5.36 0.01
N ALA A 327 4.77 -5.06 0.67
CA ALA A 327 5.31 -5.95 1.67
C ALA A 327 4.35 -6.14 2.86
N GLN A 328 3.51 -5.14 3.20
CA GLN A 328 2.46 -5.32 4.21
C GLN A 328 1.35 -6.25 3.73
N ASP A 329 0.89 -6.08 2.49
CA ASP A 329 -0.19 -6.90 1.93
C ASP A 329 0.27 -8.35 1.67
N ALA A 330 1.54 -8.55 1.33
CA ALA A 330 2.14 -9.87 1.10
C ALA A 330 2.51 -10.63 2.39
N VAL A 331 2.72 -9.92 3.51
CA VAL A 331 3.13 -10.52 4.79
C VAL A 331 1.94 -10.57 5.74
N VAL A 332 1.29 -11.73 5.81
CA VAL A 332 0.14 -11.94 6.69
C VAL A 332 0.58 -12.16 8.15
N GLY A 333 -0.14 -11.57 9.10
CA GLY A 333 -0.10 -11.96 10.50
C GLY A 333 0.84 -11.18 11.42
N THR A 334 1.39 -11.85 12.44
CA THR A 334 2.22 -11.20 13.47
C THR A 334 3.58 -10.73 12.96
N ALA A 335 4.02 -11.19 11.80
CA ALA A 335 5.22 -10.66 11.14
C ALA A 335 5.10 -9.16 10.82
N LEU A 336 3.87 -8.63 10.65
CA LEU A 336 3.64 -7.18 10.56
C LEU A 336 3.98 -6.44 11.86
N ARG A 337 3.91 -7.08 13.04
CA ARG A 337 4.31 -6.48 14.32
C ARG A 337 5.83 -6.53 14.55
N ASP A 338 6.60 -7.21 13.70
CA ASP A 338 8.06 -7.25 13.81
C ASP A 338 8.62 -5.83 13.57
N PRO A 339 9.22 -5.18 14.58
CA PRO A 339 9.63 -3.77 14.47
C PRO A 339 10.80 -3.58 13.49
N THR A 340 11.59 -4.64 13.26
CA THR A 340 12.65 -4.64 12.25
C THR A 340 12.06 -4.73 10.84
N PHE A 341 10.99 -5.51 10.65
CA PHE A 341 10.25 -5.53 9.38
C PHE A 341 9.60 -4.18 9.07
N LEU A 342 8.91 -3.57 10.05
CA LEU A 342 8.29 -2.26 9.89
C LEU A 342 9.34 -1.17 9.58
N GLY A 343 10.36 -1.03 10.45
CA GLY A 343 11.42 -0.05 10.25
C GLY A 343 12.21 -0.25 8.96
N GLY A 344 12.53 -1.51 8.62
CA GLY A 344 13.20 -1.87 7.36
C GLY A 344 12.38 -1.53 6.13
N THR A 345 11.07 -1.81 6.15
CA THR A 345 10.17 -1.46 5.04
C THR A 345 10.00 0.05 4.91
N MET A 346 9.90 0.80 6.01
CA MET A 346 9.91 2.27 5.99
C MET A 346 11.22 2.81 5.38
N LEU A 347 12.38 2.25 5.74
CA LEU A 347 13.66 2.65 5.15
C LEU A 347 13.70 2.34 3.64
N ALA A 348 13.29 1.14 3.22
CA ALA A 348 13.23 0.78 1.80
C ALA A 348 12.29 1.69 0.99
N HIS A 349 11.16 2.08 1.59
CA HIS A 349 10.15 2.94 0.97
C HIS A 349 10.60 4.40 0.88
N TYR A 350 11.14 4.97 1.97
CA TYR A 350 11.39 6.41 2.13
C TYR A 350 12.85 6.85 1.99
N ALA A 351 13.84 6.05 2.43
CA ALA A 351 15.19 6.56 2.63
C ALA A 351 15.82 7.04 1.31
N LEU A 352 15.80 6.23 0.26
CA LEU A 352 16.42 6.60 -1.02
C LEU A 352 15.74 7.82 -1.69
N PRO A 353 14.40 7.89 -1.82
CA PRO A 353 13.70 9.09 -2.29
C PRO A 353 14.07 10.37 -1.53
N LEU A 354 14.12 10.30 -0.19
CA LEU A 354 14.32 11.48 0.65
C LEU A 354 15.80 11.91 0.70
N LEU A 355 16.74 10.96 0.67
CA LEU A 355 18.18 11.24 0.54
C LEU A 355 18.47 11.96 -0.79
N LEU A 356 17.88 11.49 -1.90
CA LEU A 356 18.03 12.15 -3.21
C LEU A 356 17.41 13.56 -3.20
N ALA A 357 16.23 13.73 -2.61
CA ALA A 357 15.58 15.04 -2.50
C ALA A 357 16.38 16.04 -1.65
N ALA A 358 17.04 15.59 -0.58
CA ALA A 358 17.79 16.45 0.34
C ALA A 358 19.23 16.74 -0.11
N ILE A 359 19.95 15.72 -0.60
CA ILE A 359 21.41 15.74 -0.76
C ILE A 359 21.85 16.06 -2.20
N SER A 360 21.14 15.58 -3.23
CA SER A 360 21.61 15.74 -4.61
C SER A 360 21.88 17.21 -4.96
N PRO A 361 23.05 17.55 -5.53
CA PRO A 361 23.42 18.93 -5.80
C PRO A 361 22.35 19.62 -6.64
N ALA A 362 22.05 20.87 -6.30
CA ALA A 362 21.17 21.66 -7.16
C ALA A 362 21.87 21.78 -8.53
N PRO A 363 21.14 21.63 -9.66
CA PRO A 363 21.75 21.83 -10.97
C PRO A 363 22.38 23.23 -10.99
N SER A 364 23.67 23.31 -11.30
CA SER A 364 24.37 24.58 -11.43
C SER A 364 23.54 25.50 -12.31
N PRO A 365 23.42 26.81 -11.98
CA PRO A 365 22.74 27.75 -12.85
C PRO A 365 23.31 27.57 -14.26
N GLN A 366 22.46 27.27 -15.25
CA GLN A 366 22.93 27.27 -16.63
C GLN A 366 23.58 28.63 -16.86
N PRO A 367 24.83 28.70 -17.33
CA PRO A 367 25.44 29.98 -17.63
C PRO A 367 24.48 30.72 -18.57
N LEU A 368 24.19 31.96 -18.22
CA LEU A 368 23.39 32.85 -19.08
C LEU A 368 23.95 32.74 -20.50
N PRO A 369 23.11 32.58 -21.54
CA PRO A 369 23.58 32.54 -22.92
C PRO A 369 24.56 33.69 -23.11
N ALA A 370 25.80 33.36 -23.49
CA ALA A 370 26.89 34.33 -23.49
C ALA A 370 26.39 35.60 -24.19
N GLN A 371 26.39 36.72 -23.48
CA GLN A 371 25.98 37.98 -24.09
C GLN A 371 26.84 38.14 -25.35
N PRO A 372 26.23 38.45 -26.52
CA PRO A 372 26.96 38.54 -27.77
C PRO A 372 28.14 39.47 -27.55
N ALA A 373 29.36 38.94 -27.73
CA ALA A 373 30.57 39.63 -27.34
C ALA A 373 30.61 41.00 -28.05
N PRO A 374 31.00 42.08 -27.34
CA PRO A 374 31.26 43.35 -28.02
C PRO A 374 32.29 43.12 -29.13
N PRO A 375 32.15 43.80 -30.28
CA PRO A 375 32.97 43.53 -31.46
C PRO A 375 34.46 43.57 -31.14
N THR A 376 35.16 42.50 -31.52
CA THR A 376 36.54 42.25 -31.11
C THR A 376 37.49 43.30 -31.71
N PRO A 377 38.27 44.04 -30.90
CA PRO A 377 39.34 44.87 -31.42
C PRO A 377 40.44 44.01 -32.08
N PRO A 378 41.21 44.56 -33.03
CA PRO A 378 42.18 43.80 -33.82
C PRO A 378 43.26 43.11 -32.97
N PRO A 379 43.78 41.95 -33.41
CA PRO A 379 44.62 41.09 -32.59
C PRO A 379 46.00 41.71 -32.29
N LEU A 380 46.37 41.72 -31.01
CA LEU A 380 47.76 41.92 -30.57
C LEU A 380 48.52 40.59 -30.52
N ALA A 381 49.84 40.66 -30.71
CA ALA A 381 50.70 39.51 -30.98
C ALA A 381 50.80 38.50 -29.81
N SER A 382 50.98 37.24 -30.17
CA SER A 382 50.99 36.08 -29.26
C SER A 382 52.35 35.93 -28.53
N PRO A 383 52.36 35.73 -27.20
CA PRO A 383 53.55 35.27 -26.46
C PRO A 383 53.78 33.76 -26.62
N ALA A 384 55.02 33.32 -26.38
CA ALA A 384 55.50 31.95 -26.58
C ALA A 384 55.14 30.97 -25.43
N PRO A 385 55.09 29.64 -25.68
CA PRO A 385 54.68 28.64 -24.69
C PRO A 385 55.78 28.27 -23.67
N GLN A 386 55.36 27.88 -22.46
CA GLN A 386 56.22 27.33 -21.39
C GLN A 386 56.08 25.80 -21.26
N PRO A 387 57.10 25.06 -20.77
CA PRO A 387 57.07 23.60 -20.68
C PRO A 387 56.41 23.03 -19.40
N LEU A 388 55.90 21.80 -19.49
CA LEU A 388 55.30 21.03 -18.39
C LEU A 388 56.34 20.18 -17.61
N PRO A 389 56.22 20.03 -16.27
CA PRO A 389 57.00 19.06 -15.50
C PRO A 389 56.41 17.63 -15.50
N VAL A 390 57.28 16.65 -15.27
CA VAL A 390 56.98 15.20 -15.19
C VAL A 390 57.20 14.68 -13.77
N ALA A 391 56.30 13.82 -13.25
CA ALA A 391 56.52 12.89 -12.12
C ALA A 391 55.29 11.98 -11.90
N THR A 392 55.30 10.81 -11.23
CA THR A 392 56.25 9.68 -11.09
C THR A 392 55.42 8.49 -10.54
N THR A 393 55.72 7.24 -10.90
CA THR A 393 54.97 6.05 -10.46
C THR A 393 55.63 5.31 -9.28
N THR A 394 54.86 4.88 -8.26
CA THR A 394 55.34 3.96 -7.21
C THR A 394 54.24 2.97 -6.75
N PRO A 395 54.48 1.64 -6.75
CA PRO A 395 53.57 0.63 -6.21
C PRO A 395 54.10 -0.04 -4.91
N THR A 396 53.23 -0.49 -3.99
CA THR A 396 53.56 -1.36 -2.82
C THR A 396 52.28 -2.03 -2.22
N PRO A 397 52.33 -3.00 -1.26
CA PRO A 397 51.95 -4.39 -1.57
C PRO A 397 50.87 -5.03 -0.66
N ALA A 398 50.52 -6.30 -0.93
CA ALA A 398 49.72 -7.17 -0.07
C ALA A 398 50.53 -7.81 1.08
N PRO A 399 49.92 -8.06 2.25
CA PRO A 399 49.66 -9.44 2.71
C PRO A 399 48.27 -9.54 3.44
N ALA A 400 47.77 -10.65 4.03
CA ALA A 400 48.23 -12.04 4.22
C ALA A 400 47.01 -13.00 4.33
N ALA A 401 47.23 -14.29 4.62
CA ALA A 401 46.17 -15.29 4.92
C ALA A 401 46.04 -15.61 6.43
N SER A 402 44.92 -16.23 6.84
CA SER A 402 44.76 -16.85 8.17
C SER A 402 43.85 -18.08 8.10
N LEU A 403 44.16 -19.12 8.88
CA LEU A 403 43.52 -20.45 8.91
C LEU A 403 42.74 -20.65 10.22
N SER A 404 41.62 -21.40 10.17
CA SER A 404 40.92 -21.92 11.36
C SER A 404 39.96 -23.07 11.01
N PRO A 405 39.57 -23.94 11.97
CA PRO A 405 39.76 -25.38 11.76
C PRO A 405 38.48 -26.26 11.74
N ALA A 406 38.73 -27.57 11.77
CA ALA A 406 37.83 -28.71 11.49
C ALA A 406 36.57 -28.85 12.38
N PRO A 407 35.54 -29.60 11.91
CA PRO A 407 34.28 -29.80 12.62
C PRO A 407 34.38 -30.78 13.81
N SER A 408 33.55 -30.56 14.82
CA SER A 408 33.39 -31.44 15.99
C SER A 408 32.18 -32.39 15.84
N ALA A 409 32.24 -33.53 16.53
CA ALA A 409 31.39 -34.70 16.27
C ALA A 409 29.93 -34.56 16.75
N THR A 410 29.03 -35.27 16.06
CA THR A 410 27.60 -35.37 16.37
C THR A 410 27.32 -36.49 17.39
N PRO A 411 26.66 -36.22 18.52
CA PRO A 411 26.16 -37.27 19.41
C PRO A 411 24.82 -37.83 18.91
N VAL A 412 24.64 -39.15 19.03
CA VAL A 412 23.39 -39.86 18.76
C VAL A 412 22.47 -39.79 19.99
N PRO A 413 21.20 -39.35 19.86
CA PRO A 413 20.27 -39.34 21.00
C PRO A 413 19.73 -40.74 21.32
N THR A 414 19.95 -41.20 22.54
CA THR A 414 19.24 -42.36 23.13
C THR A 414 17.77 -42.00 23.39
N ALA A 415 16.84 -42.89 23.03
CA ALA A 415 15.41 -42.67 23.27
C ALA A 415 15.10 -42.63 24.78
N ALA A 416 14.56 -41.50 25.24
CA ALA A 416 14.07 -41.29 26.60
C ALA A 416 12.61 -41.79 26.76
N PRO A 417 12.17 -42.17 27.98
CA PRO A 417 10.85 -42.74 28.21
C PRO A 417 9.71 -41.78 27.84
N THR A 418 8.62 -42.34 27.32
CA THR A 418 7.42 -41.61 26.89
C THR A 418 6.86 -40.72 28.01
N PRO A 419 6.90 -39.38 27.88
CA PRO A 419 6.29 -38.48 28.85
C PRO A 419 4.75 -38.60 28.82
N PRO A 420 4.03 -38.16 29.86
CA PRO A 420 2.59 -38.00 29.77
C PRO A 420 2.23 -37.09 28.58
N LEU A 421 1.26 -37.53 27.78
CA LEU A 421 0.98 -37.04 26.43
C LEU A 421 0.52 -35.57 26.33
N PHE A 422 0.44 -34.86 27.47
CA PHE A 422 0.05 -33.46 27.57
C PHE A 422 0.81 -32.75 28.70
N GLY A 423 1.45 -31.62 28.37
CA GLY A 423 1.98 -30.66 29.34
C GLY A 423 0.90 -29.65 29.74
N TYR A 424 0.59 -29.58 31.04
CA TYR A 424 -0.52 -28.78 31.57
C TYR A 424 -0.17 -27.31 31.77
N VAL A 425 -1.11 -26.41 31.48
CA VAL A 425 -1.12 -25.03 31.95
C VAL A 425 -2.48 -24.72 32.57
N VAL A 426 -2.49 -24.46 33.88
CA VAL A 426 -3.68 -24.08 34.65
C VAL A 426 -3.61 -22.59 34.96
N THR A 427 -4.71 -21.88 34.75
CA THR A 427 -4.85 -20.46 35.08
C THR A 427 -5.83 -20.32 36.25
N PRO A 428 -5.56 -19.48 37.27
CA PRO A 428 -6.46 -19.34 38.42
C PRO A 428 -7.85 -18.80 38.02
N PRO A 429 -8.91 -19.16 38.78
CA PRO A 429 -10.29 -18.88 38.37
C PRO A 429 -10.68 -17.40 38.54
N PRO A 430 -11.29 -16.76 37.52
CA PRO A 430 -11.93 -15.45 37.64
C PRO A 430 -13.34 -15.53 38.29
N ALA A 431 -14.05 -14.41 38.38
CA ALA A 431 -15.37 -14.28 38.99
C ALA A 431 -16.49 -15.04 38.25
N ALA A 432 -17.58 -15.38 38.95
CA ALA A 432 -18.71 -16.13 38.40
C ALA A 432 -19.44 -15.36 37.28
N GLY A 433 -20.01 -16.08 36.29
CA GLY A 433 -20.83 -15.50 35.23
C GLY A 433 -20.08 -14.99 33.98
N THR A 434 -18.81 -15.35 33.79
CA THR A 434 -18.07 -15.10 32.54
C THR A 434 -17.52 -16.41 31.98
N PRO A 435 -17.43 -16.56 30.64
CA PRO A 435 -16.82 -17.73 30.03
C PRO A 435 -15.38 -17.91 30.48
N ARG A 436 -14.94 -19.16 30.59
CA ARG A 436 -13.63 -19.53 31.14
C ARG A 436 -12.91 -20.49 30.23
N ILE A 437 -11.59 -20.35 30.17
CA ILE A 437 -10.65 -21.39 29.76
C ILE A 437 -9.96 -21.84 31.06
N THR A 438 -10.20 -23.07 31.50
CA THR A 438 -9.75 -23.59 32.79
C THR A 438 -8.47 -24.43 32.68
N GLU A 439 -8.31 -25.14 31.56
CA GLU A 439 -7.13 -25.96 31.26
C GLU A 439 -6.78 -25.80 29.78
N VAL A 440 -5.49 -25.59 29.49
CA VAL A 440 -4.93 -25.81 28.15
C VAL A 440 -3.88 -26.90 28.24
N ALA A 441 -4.12 -28.00 27.53
CA ALA A 441 -3.27 -29.17 27.46
C ALA A 441 -2.77 -29.33 26.01
N LEU A 442 -1.45 -29.33 25.84
CA LEU A 442 -0.77 -29.54 24.57
C LEU A 442 0.24 -30.69 24.68
N ASN A 443 0.46 -31.43 23.59
CA ASN A 443 1.48 -32.48 23.58
C ASN A 443 2.91 -31.95 23.78
N ASP A 444 3.21 -30.76 23.27
CA ASP A 444 4.46 -30.05 23.54
C ASP A 444 4.25 -28.53 23.52
N ARG A 445 5.11 -27.77 24.20
CA ARG A 445 5.27 -26.32 24.01
C ARG A 445 6.22 -25.97 22.86
N THR A 446 6.99 -26.95 22.39
CA THR A 446 7.86 -26.87 21.21
C THR A 446 7.21 -27.63 20.07
N LEU A 447 6.65 -26.88 19.13
CA LEU A 447 6.07 -27.41 17.91
C LEU A 447 7.19 -27.75 16.92
N HIS A 448 7.20 -28.97 16.41
CA HIS A 448 8.12 -29.37 15.34
C HIS A 448 7.45 -29.25 13.97
N ARG A 449 8.18 -28.75 12.99
CA ARG A 449 7.79 -28.82 11.57
C ARG A 449 7.62 -30.29 11.16
N GLY A 450 6.52 -30.62 10.48
CA GLY A 450 6.17 -32.04 10.24
C GLY A 450 5.71 -32.80 11.50
N GLY A 451 5.58 -32.14 12.65
CA GLY A 451 5.07 -32.74 13.88
C GLY A 451 3.54 -32.65 14.03
N MET A 452 2.98 -33.54 14.84
CA MET A 452 1.58 -33.44 15.27
C MET A 452 1.43 -32.42 16.40
N LEU A 453 0.44 -31.53 16.26
CA LEU A 453 -0.10 -30.72 17.34
C LEU A 453 -1.38 -31.40 17.86
N LEU A 454 -1.38 -31.78 19.13
CA LEU A 454 -2.56 -32.26 19.85
C LEU A 454 -2.95 -31.20 20.88
N VAL A 455 -4.20 -30.75 20.84
CA VAL A 455 -4.73 -29.74 21.76
C VAL A 455 -6.01 -30.25 22.42
N ARG A 456 -6.07 -30.14 23.75
CA ARG A 456 -7.28 -30.28 24.56
C ARG A 456 -7.44 -29.05 25.42
N ILE A 457 -8.63 -28.45 25.42
CA ILE A 457 -8.95 -27.27 26.20
C ILE A 457 -10.24 -27.51 26.96
N VAL A 458 -10.18 -27.30 28.28
CA VAL A 458 -11.34 -27.35 29.16
C VAL A 458 -11.79 -25.92 29.41
N THR A 459 -13.11 -25.74 29.43
CA THR A 459 -13.80 -24.45 29.50
C THR A 459 -14.98 -24.54 30.47
N SER A 460 -15.65 -23.42 30.72
CA SER A 460 -16.97 -23.44 31.36
C SER A 460 -18.04 -23.98 30.38
N LEU A 461 -19.13 -24.54 30.94
CA LEU A 461 -20.15 -25.29 30.17
C LEU A 461 -21.00 -24.42 29.21
N ASP A 462 -20.97 -23.11 29.39
CA ASP A 462 -21.64 -22.08 28.58
C ASP A 462 -20.88 -21.73 27.29
N VAL A 463 -19.61 -22.13 27.16
CA VAL A 463 -18.81 -21.93 25.95
C VAL A 463 -19.31 -22.85 24.84
N THR A 464 -19.71 -22.25 23.72
CA THR A 464 -20.27 -22.95 22.55
C THR A 464 -19.30 -23.04 21.37
N SER A 465 -18.29 -22.17 21.31
CA SER A 465 -17.23 -22.23 20.32
C SER A 465 -15.88 -21.88 20.92
N LEU A 466 -14.83 -22.49 20.39
CA LEU A 466 -13.45 -22.23 20.74
C LEU A 466 -12.61 -22.16 19.47
N SER A 467 -11.76 -21.14 19.35
CA SER A 467 -10.78 -21.04 18.27
C SER A 467 -9.37 -20.76 18.79
N ALA A 468 -8.37 -21.24 18.06
CA ALA A 468 -6.98 -20.88 18.25
C ALA A 468 -6.58 -19.86 17.18
N ARG A 469 -6.13 -18.68 17.61
CA ARG A 469 -5.67 -17.58 16.76
C ARG A 469 -4.16 -17.40 16.87
N THR A 470 -3.45 -17.47 15.75
CA THR A 470 -2.06 -17.02 15.67
C THR A 470 -1.72 -16.55 14.27
N MET A 471 -0.81 -15.58 14.16
CA MET A 471 -0.42 -14.97 12.88
C MET A 471 -1.63 -14.51 12.02
N GLY A 472 -2.71 -14.01 12.65
CA GLY A 472 -3.92 -13.59 11.93
C GLY A 472 -4.73 -14.73 11.30
N ARG A 473 -4.32 -15.99 11.45
CA ARG A 473 -5.12 -17.17 11.11
C ARG A 473 -5.85 -17.65 12.34
N GLU A 474 -7.08 -18.10 12.12
CA GLU A 474 -7.96 -18.65 13.14
C GLU A 474 -8.35 -20.07 12.74
N ILE A 475 -8.27 -21.00 13.69
CA ILE A 475 -8.64 -22.41 13.52
C ILE A 475 -9.64 -22.76 14.61
N GLY A 476 -10.85 -23.16 14.24
CA GLY A 476 -11.83 -23.67 15.19
C GLY A 476 -11.36 -25.01 15.78
N ILE A 477 -11.41 -25.13 17.11
CA ILE A 477 -11.17 -26.39 17.81
C ILE A 477 -12.53 -27.06 18.02
N PRO A 478 -12.74 -28.31 17.58
CA PRO A 478 -14.06 -28.93 17.68
C PRO A 478 -14.41 -29.29 19.12
N LEU A 479 -15.70 -29.06 19.47
CA LEU A 479 -16.31 -29.47 20.72
C LEU A 479 -16.41 -31.01 20.76
N GLN A 480 -15.89 -31.64 21.81
CA GLN A 480 -15.96 -33.09 22.03
C GLN A 480 -17.05 -33.45 23.05
N ALA A 481 -17.19 -32.63 24.10
CA ALA A 481 -18.21 -32.73 25.13
C ALA A 481 -18.48 -31.33 25.70
N PRO A 482 -19.61 -31.07 26.39
CA PRO A 482 -19.85 -29.78 27.05
C PRO A 482 -18.66 -29.36 27.93
N GLY A 483 -18.11 -28.17 27.67
CA GLY A 483 -16.92 -27.66 28.36
C GLY A 483 -15.59 -28.28 27.90
N VAL A 484 -15.54 -29.19 26.93
CA VAL A 484 -14.30 -29.83 26.46
C VAL A 484 -14.17 -29.75 24.93
N PHE A 485 -13.15 -29.04 24.48
CA PHE A 485 -12.77 -28.91 23.09
C PHE A 485 -11.46 -29.66 22.86
N ALA A 486 -11.33 -30.42 21.78
CA ALA A 486 -10.06 -31.05 21.43
C ALA A 486 -9.91 -31.26 19.93
N GLY A 487 -8.69 -31.09 19.44
CA GLY A 487 -8.34 -31.23 18.03
C GLY A 487 -6.93 -31.75 17.84
N GLN A 488 -6.68 -32.28 16.65
CA GLN A 488 -5.36 -32.71 16.20
C GLN A 488 -5.05 -32.09 14.84
N GLN A 489 -3.83 -31.59 14.66
CA GLN A 489 -3.41 -30.97 13.41
C GLN A 489 -1.97 -31.39 13.09
N GLN A 490 -1.78 -31.98 11.92
CA GLN A 490 -0.46 -32.20 11.35
C GLN A 490 0.11 -30.84 10.92
N LEU A 491 1.30 -30.47 11.43
CA LEU A 491 2.00 -29.27 10.98
C LEU A 491 2.65 -29.54 9.62
N PRO A 492 2.65 -28.57 8.68
CA PRO A 492 3.27 -28.76 7.37
C PRO A 492 4.78 -29.04 7.47
N ASP A 493 5.31 -29.84 6.54
CA ASP A 493 6.77 -30.01 6.37
C ASP A 493 7.43 -28.78 5.73
N ALA A 494 6.65 -28.04 4.94
CA ALA A 494 7.08 -26.88 4.16
C ALA A 494 6.94 -25.55 4.93
N ILE A 495 7.31 -25.51 6.21
CA ILE A 495 7.34 -24.27 6.99
C ILE A 495 8.56 -23.42 6.56
N PRO A 496 8.38 -22.16 6.13
CA PRO A 496 9.49 -21.28 5.79
C PRO A 496 10.50 -21.10 6.93
N SER A 497 11.79 -21.17 6.60
CA SER A 497 12.89 -21.16 7.58
C SER A 497 12.92 -19.92 8.49
N PHE A 498 12.40 -18.77 8.03
CA PHE A 498 12.32 -17.55 8.83
C PHE A 498 11.29 -17.60 9.98
N LEU A 499 10.38 -18.58 9.97
CA LEU A 499 9.44 -18.86 11.05
C LEU A 499 10.02 -19.82 12.11
N LEU A 500 11.03 -20.62 11.75
CA LEU A 500 11.64 -21.59 12.65
C LEU A 500 12.56 -20.91 13.66
N GLY A 501 12.64 -21.48 14.86
CA GLY A 501 13.41 -20.95 15.99
C GLY A 501 12.76 -19.78 16.74
N ARG A 502 11.54 -19.37 16.35
CA ARG A 502 10.79 -18.26 16.99
C ARG A 502 9.74 -18.78 17.98
N THR A 503 9.34 -17.91 18.91
CA THR A 503 8.20 -18.12 19.82
C THR A 503 7.00 -17.33 19.33
N TYR A 504 5.85 -17.99 19.24
CA TYR A 504 4.58 -17.46 18.78
C TYR A 504 3.58 -17.44 19.93
N GLN A 505 2.86 -16.33 20.07
CA GLN A 505 1.67 -16.31 20.92
C GLN A 505 0.52 -16.97 20.14
N ILE A 506 -0.07 -18.00 20.72
CA ILE A 506 -1.36 -18.54 20.29
C ILE A 506 -2.40 -18.10 21.31
N GLU A 507 -3.42 -17.41 20.82
CA GLU A 507 -4.53 -16.89 21.60
C GLU A 507 -5.73 -17.81 21.39
N PHE A 508 -6.16 -18.50 22.45
CA PHE A 508 -7.37 -19.30 22.45
C PHE A 508 -8.54 -18.41 22.84
N ILE A 509 -9.57 -18.34 21.99
CA ILE A 509 -10.74 -17.48 22.18
C ILE A 509 -11.97 -18.38 22.35
N ALA A 510 -12.60 -18.32 23.52
CA ALA A 510 -13.79 -19.07 23.88
C ALA A 510 -15.01 -18.13 23.88
N ASN A 511 -16.06 -18.49 23.14
CA ASN A 511 -17.28 -17.68 23.02
C ASN A 511 -18.53 -18.47 23.46
N THR A 512 -19.45 -17.78 24.14
CA THR A 512 -20.77 -18.27 24.55
C THR A 512 -21.83 -17.97 23.49
N ALA A 513 -23.01 -18.60 23.62
CA ALA A 513 -24.13 -18.37 22.70
C ALA A 513 -24.71 -16.94 22.75
N ASP A 514 -24.56 -16.25 23.89
CA ASP A 514 -25.02 -14.87 24.10
C ASP A 514 -23.97 -13.81 23.73
N GLY A 515 -22.83 -14.23 23.15
CA GLY A 515 -21.82 -13.33 22.58
C GLY A 515 -20.73 -12.84 23.54
N HIS A 516 -20.69 -13.35 24.78
CA HIS A 516 -19.54 -13.13 25.66
C HIS A 516 -18.33 -13.93 25.19
N SER A 517 -17.14 -13.36 25.35
CA SER A 517 -15.87 -13.98 24.95
C SER A 517 -14.81 -13.88 26.04
N THR A 518 -13.98 -14.90 26.19
CA THR A 518 -12.73 -14.86 26.97
C THR A 518 -11.56 -15.32 26.11
N SER A 519 -10.35 -14.84 26.41
CA SER A 519 -9.15 -15.22 25.66
C SER A 519 -7.98 -15.58 26.58
N PHE A 520 -7.21 -16.60 26.19
CA PHE A 520 -5.99 -17.04 26.88
C PHE A 520 -4.82 -17.12 25.90
N SER A 521 -3.71 -16.43 26.20
CA SER A 521 -2.50 -16.41 25.35
C SER A 521 -1.43 -17.36 25.88
N LEU A 522 -0.95 -18.26 25.03
CA LEU A 522 0.10 -19.24 25.35
C LEU A 522 1.28 -19.12 24.35
N PRO A 523 2.52 -18.87 24.83
CA PRO A 523 3.69 -18.85 23.98
C PRO A 523 4.16 -20.26 23.63
N LEU A 524 4.11 -20.63 22.34
CA LEU A 524 4.69 -21.86 21.81
C LEU A 524 5.91 -21.56 20.94
N ARG A 525 6.95 -22.38 21.04
CA ARG A 525 8.16 -22.29 20.20
C ARG A 525 7.97 -23.16 18.96
N LEU A 526 8.46 -22.72 17.80
CA LEU A 526 8.44 -23.50 16.57
C LEU A 526 9.86 -23.91 16.18
N GLU A 527 10.13 -25.20 16.00
CA GLU A 527 11.43 -25.78 15.69
C GLU A 527 11.41 -26.63 14.40
N ARG A 528 12.61 -27.10 14.01
CA ARG A 528 12.89 -27.75 12.71
C ARG A 528 12.30 -29.14 12.56
#